data_AF-A0A7W7TX00-F1
#
_entry.id   AF-A0A7W7TX00-F1
#
_cell.length_a   1.000
_cell.length_b   1.000
_cell.length_c   1.000
_cell.angle_alpha   90.00
_cell.angle_beta   90.00
_cell.angle_gamma   90.00
#
_symmetry.space_group_name_H-M   'P 1'
#
loop_
_entity.id
_entity.type
_entity.pdbx_description
1 polymer ?
#
loop_
_entity_poly.entity_id
_entity_poly.type
_entity_poly.pdbx_seq_one_letter_code
_entity_poly.pdbx_strand_id
1 'polypeptide(L)' 'MEHEPGLSPEEAALLQEAAERGYTPKRTVAEPDEAPGGPAGTSNSTSNGNED' A
#
# COMPACT_ATOMS: atom_id res chain seq x y z
N MET A 1 24.13 7.53 -31.95
CA MET A 1 24.32 6.94 -30.61
C MET A 1 23.93 8.00 -29.63
N GLU A 2 22.79 7.81 -29.01
CA GLU A 2 22.16 8.77 -28.12
C GLU A 2 22.98 8.78 -26.84
N HIS A 3 23.46 9.95 -26.44
CA HIS A 3 24.31 10.07 -25.28
C HIS A 3 23.39 9.96 -24.06
N GLU A 4 23.31 8.78 -23.45
CA GLU A 4 22.65 8.61 -22.16
C GLU A 4 23.22 9.69 -21.22
N PRO A 5 22.37 10.52 -20.59
CA PRO A 5 22.84 11.48 -19.61
C PRO A 5 23.47 10.69 -18.45
N GLY A 6 24.72 11.05 -18.12
CA GLY A 6 25.40 10.44 -16.98
C GLY A 6 24.63 10.74 -15.69
N LEU A 7 24.52 9.73 -14.82
CA LEU A 7 23.91 9.89 -13.51
C LEU A 7 24.68 10.94 -12.69
N SER A 8 23.95 11.75 -11.94
CA SER A 8 24.55 12.60 -10.92
C SER A 8 25.20 11.74 -9.82
N PRO A 9 26.17 12.28 -9.06
CA PRO A 9 26.78 11.55 -7.95
C PRO A 9 25.76 11.04 -6.91
N GLU A 10 24.67 11.78 -6.69
CA GLU A 10 23.60 11.39 -5.78
C GLU A 10 22.80 10.19 -6.30
N GLU A 11 22.42 10.20 -7.58
CA GLU A 11 21.72 9.08 -8.22
C GLU A 11 22.60 7.83 -8.28
N ALA A 12 23.89 7.99 -8.54
CA ALA A 12 24.85 6.88 -8.52
C ALA A 12 24.96 6.25 -7.12
N ALA A 13 24.97 7.07 -6.06
CA ALA A 13 25.00 6.58 -4.68
C ALA A 13 23.74 5.79 -4.31
N LEU A 14 22.56 6.28 -4.70
CA LEU A 14 21.28 5.58 -4.48
C LEU A 14 21.24 4.23 -5.20
N LEU A 15 21.76 4.16 -6.42
CA LEU A 15 21.82 2.90 -7.18
C LEU A 15 22.78 1.89 -6.53
N GLN A 16 23.91 2.37 -6.01
CA GLN A 16 24.89 1.54 -5.31
C GLN A 16 24.33 1.00 -3.99
N GLU A 17 23.64 1.84 -3.21
CA GLU A 17 22.93 1.42 -1.99
C GLU A 17 21.83 0.38 -2.30
N ALA A 18 21.06 0.58 -3.38
CA ALA A 18 20.03 -0.37 -3.80
C ALA A 18 20.62 -1.72 -4.23
N ALA A 19 21.81 -1.71 -4.86
CA ALA A 19 22.52 -2.92 -5.24
C ALA A 19 23.01 -3.72 -4.01
N GLU A 20 23.46 -3.04 -2.96
CA GLU A 20 23.90 -3.67 -1.70
C GLU A 20 22.76 -4.32 -0.91
N ARG A 21 21.57 -3.74 -0.95
CA ARG A 21 20.38 -4.27 -0.25
C ARG A 21 19.86 -5.58 -0.85
N GLY A 22 20.27 -5.92 -2.07
CA GLY A 22 19.83 -7.11 -2.79
C GLY A 22 18.35 -7.08 -3.20
N TYR A 23 18.01 -7.82 -4.25
CA TYR A 23 16.63 -7.97 -4.68
C TYR A 23 15.94 -9.07 -3.86
N THR A 24 14.91 -8.72 -3.08
CA THR A 24 14.01 -9.72 -2.50
C THR A 24 12.87 -9.97 -3.49
N PRO A 25 12.74 -11.18 -4.05
CA PRO A 25 11.62 -11.51 -4.92
C PRO A 25 10.30 -11.23 -4.20
N LYS A 26 9.39 -10.52 -4.88
CA LYS A 26 8.03 -10.36 -4.37
C LYS A 26 7.46 -11.75 -4.16
N ARG A 27 7.09 -12.08 -2.92
CA ARG A 27 6.26 -13.25 -2.66
C ARG A 27 4.94 -13.06 -3.39
N THR A 28 4.39 -14.11 -3.99
CA THR A 28 3.02 -14.12 -4.48
C THR A 28 2.12 -13.98 -3.26
N VAL A 29 1.77 -12.74 -2.91
CA VAL A 29 0.75 -12.45 -1.90
C VAL A 29 -0.57 -12.59 -2.62
N ALA A 30 -1.41 -13.54 -2.17
CA ALA A 30 -2.80 -13.58 -2.61
C ALA A 30 -3.44 -12.22 -2.27
N GLU A 31 -4.32 -11.71 -3.14
CA GLU A 31 -5.04 -10.48 -2.83
C GLU A 31 -5.69 -10.62 -1.44
N PRO A 32 -5.61 -9.59 -0.58
CA PRO A 32 -6.30 -9.63 0.68
C PRO A 32 -7.79 -9.88 0.42
N ASP A 33 -8.37 -10.81 1.17
CA ASP A 33 -9.79 -11.14 1.07
C ASP A 33 -10.63 -9.86 1.18
N GLU A 34 -11.69 -9.78 0.37
CA GLU A 34 -12.57 -8.63 0.39
C GLU A 34 -13.13 -8.48 1.81
N ALA A 35 -13.01 -7.29 2.41
CA ALA A 35 -13.59 -7.04 3.72
C ALA A 35 -15.08 -7.44 3.67
N PRO A 36 -15.63 -8.10 4.72
CA PRO A 36 -16.99 -8.61 4.67
C PRO A 36 -17.93 -7.53 4.15
N GLY A 37 -18.56 -7.80 3.00
CA GLY A 37 -19.40 -6.87 2.23
C GLY A 37 -20.71 -6.55 2.92
N GLY A 38 -20.63 -5.99 4.12
CA GLY A 38 -21.74 -5.53 4.92
C GLY A 38 -21.55 -4.07 5.26
N PRO A 39 -22.64 -3.28 5.34
CA PRO A 39 -22.55 -1.96 5.94
C PRO A 39 -21.93 -2.12 7.33
N ALA A 40 -20.90 -1.32 7.63
CA ALA A 40 -20.39 -1.20 8.99
C ALA A 40 -21.60 -0.92 9.88
N GLY A 41 -21.98 -1.89 10.72
CA GLY A 41 -23.21 -1.86 11.48
C GLY A 41 -23.16 -0.70 12.48
N THR A 42 -23.55 0.50 12.06
CA THR A 42 -23.83 1.58 12.98
C THR A 42 -25.21 1.29 13.53
N SER A 43 -25.27 0.61 14.67
CA SER A 43 -26.52 0.46 15.42
C SER A 43 -27.09 1.85 15.70
N ASN A 44 -28.08 2.26 14.93
CA ASN A 44 -28.86 3.44 15.25
C ASN A 44 -29.84 3.04 16.35
N SER A 45 -29.44 3.23 17.61
CA SER A 45 -30.36 3.15 18.74
C SER A 45 -31.27 4.39 18.70
N THR A 46 -32.25 4.41 17.80
CA THR A 46 -33.37 5.34 17.91
C THR A 46 -34.37 4.75 18.89
N SER A 47 -34.12 4.98 20.18
CA SER A 47 -35.11 4.74 21.22
C SER A 47 -36.23 5.78 21.09
N ASN A 48 -37.25 5.47 20.29
CA ASN A 48 -38.57 6.08 20.42
C ASN A 48 -39.55 4.99 20.88
N GLY A 49 -39.69 4.85 22.20
CA GLY A 49 -40.86 4.25 22.81
C GLY A 49 -41.77 5.39 23.28
N ASN A 50 -42.93 5.51 22.65
CA ASN A 50 -43.98 6.45 22.98
C ASN A 50 -44.46 6.27 24.43
N GLU A 51 -44.90 7.37 25.02
CA GLU A 51 -45.62 7.47 26.29
C GLU A 51 -46.92 6.64 26.28
N ASP A 52 -47.19 5.92 27.39
CA ASP A 52 -48.52 5.57 27.92
C ASP A 52 -48.41 5.41 29.46
#